data_AF-A0A1I7W3Z8-F1
#
_entry.id   AF-A0A1I7W3Z8-F1
#
_cell.length_a   1.000
_cell.length_b   1.000
_cell.length_c   1.000
_cell.angle_alpha   90.00
_cell.angle_beta   90.00
_cell.angle_gamma   90.00
#
_symmetry.space_group_name_H-M   'P 1'
#
loop_
_entity.id
_entity.type
_entity.pdbx_description
1 polymer ?
#
loop_
_entity_poly.entity_id
_entity_poly.type
_entity_poly.pdbx_seq_one_letter_code
_entity_poly.pdbx_strand_id
1 'polypeptide(L)'
;MKKKKKKTRVENKSEWSLRKRQGFRLLDPVDYQLPTCSHGPCLLFERKTGHTTEKFFACAVYRSKKRCSFRLNISYKTLPSNLLSNSDNLNVATTSFNYATIRKKVNLLRAEDEKIYYCITCNDVFSLPHIHPMKGPLGIPSLRRPSQLFSAHMQNDSESQYWFTEESLAVIVNAIEKSGCDGVLCIGTPTVFEYFQSDKLLRWKIKSFLLDIDARFVPFLRSSHFAVYSMLTNHFYDPVSIRKLITFFGSIHRLVIVCDPPFGVFIEALTNSIKKLREQFFTSSIGRLNDNWCKNIIILPIFTGKRFLNCNDFHMLDYRICYRNHSKYKRPEKSIVRIFTDLPLNEFDFSKLPDYRFCDKCKKMKGFRIKMNFRLTTSVIILSSLLSSFIDAAKSSKQCGLPPFVGDLPDAEKKEVLSIWKDYKSGEDCADQRQETQEIIDNLPSDVRAVVFGRSPPFLKNASASVKKLFRDIMHNRTLSHDEKKQELSKLAEQVLNKKQLAEFKRYLQEHERRRKEFEEAVNNLSTEAKEIYDKLERLKAERAGILEQMSDDVRKELRQLYRKSKGQKGSNRKH
;
A
#
# COMPACT_ATOMS: atom_id res chain seq x y z
N MET A 1 -34.31 -32.80 -40.65
CA MET A 1 -33.99 -31.40 -40.26
C MET A 1 -34.19 -31.19 -38.76
N LYS A 2 -33.13 -31.09 -37.95
CA LYS A 2 -33.14 -30.41 -36.63
C LYS A 2 -31.77 -29.72 -36.45
N LYS A 3 -31.77 -28.38 -36.46
CA LYS A 3 -30.58 -27.51 -36.46
C LYS A 3 -29.83 -27.58 -35.11
N LYS A 4 -28.54 -27.93 -35.14
CA LYS A 4 -27.60 -27.78 -34.01
C LYS A 4 -27.37 -26.28 -33.73
N LYS A 5 -27.75 -25.80 -32.55
CA LYS A 5 -27.39 -24.46 -32.03
C LYS A 5 -25.89 -24.42 -31.72
N LYS A 6 -25.14 -23.68 -32.54
CA LYS A 6 -23.72 -23.34 -32.31
C LYS A 6 -23.65 -22.36 -31.13
N LYS A 7 -23.08 -22.77 -29.99
CA LYS A 7 -22.73 -21.86 -28.88
C LYS A 7 -21.55 -21.00 -29.35
N THR A 8 -21.82 -19.75 -29.69
CA THR A 8 -20.81 -18.72 -29.95
C THR A 8 -20.07 -18.42 -28.64
N ARG A 9 -18.77 -18.75 -28.60
CA ARG A 9 -17.84 -18.23 -27.58
C ARG A 9 -17.79 -16.72 -27.76
N VAL A 10 -18.36 -15.98 -26.82
CA VAL A 10 -18.15 -14.53 -26.72
C VAL A 10 -16.71 -14.33 -26.27
N GLU A 11 -15.82 -14.00 -27.21
CA GLU A 11 -14.48 -13.53 -26.89
C GLU A 11 -14.60 -12.21 -26.13
N ASN A 12 -14.31 -12.27 -24.84
CA ASN A 12 -14.30 -11.12 -23.97
C ASN A 12 -13.05 -10.28 -24.28
N LYS A 13 -13.17 -9.30 -25.18
CA LYS A 13 -12.10 -8.39 -25.65
C LYS A 13 -11.50 -7.47 -24.57
N SER A 14 -11.73 -7.72 -23.28
CA SER A 14 -11.19 -6.91 -22.18
C SER A 14 -9.82 -7.38 -21.63
N GLU A 15 -9.21 -8.42 -22.19
CA GLU A 15 -7.91 -8.95 -21.74
C GLU A 15 -6.69 -8.07 -22.16
N TRP A 16 -6.89 -7.04 -23.00
CA TRP A 16 -5.79 -6.33 -23.67
C TRP A 16 -5.13 -5.17 -22.88
N SER A 17 -5.61 -4.82 -21.68
CA SER A 17 -5.00 -3.72 -20.89
C SER A 17 -3.99 -4.22 -19.83
N LEU A 18 -3.14 -5.15 -20.27
CA LEU A 18 -1.90 -5.54 -19.59
C LEU A 18 -0.94 -4.35 -19.52
N ARG A 19 -0.99 -3.54 -18.46
CA ARG A 19 0.16 -2.70 -18.13
C ARG A 19 1.34 -3.62 -17.77
N LYS A 20 2.21 -3.85 -18.78
CA LYS A 20 3.65 -4.12 -18.70
C LYS A 20 4.12 -4.83 -17.41
N ARG A 21 3.92 -6.15 -17.32
CA ARG A 21 4.76 -7.05 -16.50
C ARG A 21 5.60 -7.90 -17.44
N GLN A 22 6.66 -7.32 -18.02
CA GLN A 22 7.66 -7.99 -18.87
C GLN A 22 7.15 -8.94 -20.00
N GLY A 23 5.86 -8.91 -20.36
CA GLY A 23 5.28 -9.77 -21.40
C GLY A 23 4.92 -11.19 -20.97
N PHE A 24 4.81 -11.49 -19.67
CA PHE A 24 4.47 -12.84 -19.17
C PHE A 24 2.99 -13.00 -18.80
N ARG A 25 2.39 -14.13 -19.18
CA ARG A 25 1.08 -14.64 -18.78
C ARG A 25 1.26 -15.93 -17.99
N LEU A 26 0.50 -16.12 -16.91
CA LEU A 26 0.45 -17.39 -16.18
C LEU A 26 -0.55 -18.32 -16.86
N LEU A 27 -0.21 -19.59 -17.03
CA LEU A 27 -1.09 -20.63 -17.59
C LEU A 27 -1.42 -21.69 -16.55
N ASP A 28 -2.55 -22.37 -16.73
CA ASP A 28 -2.94 -23.55 -15.95
C ASP A 28 -2.27 -24.81 -16.55
N PRO A 29 -1.48 -25.58 -15.78
CA PRO A 29 -0.74 -26.73 -16.30
C PRO A 29 -1.60 -28.02 -16.40
N VAL A 30 -2.87 -27.94 -16.81
CA VAL A 30 -3.83 -29.08 -16.81
C VAL A 30 -3.31 -30.32 -17.53
N ASP A 31 -2.51 -30.14 -18.58
CA ASP A 31 -1.97 -31.23 -19.42
C ASP A 31 -0.46 -31.47 -19.23
N TYR A 32 0.12 -30.95 -18.14
CA TYR A 32 1.56 -31.02 -17.90
C TYR A 32 1.88 -31.64 -16.54
N GLN A 33 2.90 -32.51 -16.50
CA GLN A 33 3.53 -32.88 -15.25
C GLN A 33 4.23 -31.64 -14.66
N LEU A 34 3.89 -31.27 -13.41
CA LEU A 34 4.50 -30.10 -12.77
C LEU A 34 5.95 -30.40 -12.38
N PRO A 35 6.94 -29.71 -12.97
CA PRO A 35 8.31 -29.82 -12.51
C PRO A 35 8.49 -29.09 -11.19
N THR A 36 9.42 -29.57 -10.38
CA THR A 36 9.85 -28.95 -9.13
C THR A 36 11.26 -28.38 -9.29
N CYS A 37 11.54 -27.33 -8.52
CA CYS A 37 12.90 -26.88 -8.25
C CYS A 37 13.22 -27.14 -6.76
N SER A 38 14.41 -26.75 -6.30
CA SER A 38 14.79 -26.80 -4.87
C SER A 38 13.84 -26.03 -3.94
N HIS A 39 12.99 -25.16 -4.50
CA HIS A 39 12.02 -24.36 -3.78
C HIS A 39 10.57 -24.86 -3.97
N GLY A 40 10.38 -26.08 -4.45
CA GLY A 40 9.06 -26.69 -4.66
C GLY A 40 8.52 -26.54 -6.08
N PRO A 41 7.20 -26.75 -6.27
CA PRO A 41 6.57 -26.76 -7.59
C PRO A 41 6.75 -25.44 -8.36
N CYS A 42 6.93 -25.56 -9.67
CA CYS A 42 7.09 -24.42 -10.57
C CYS A 42 5.75 -23.93 -11.15
N LEU A 43 5.76 -22.68 -11.62
CA LEU A 43 4.64 -22.07 -12.34
C LEU A 43 4.88 -22.10 -13.85
N LEU A 44 3.81 -22.30 -14.62
CA LEU A 44 3.84 -22.27 -16.08
C LEU A 44 3.59 -20.86 -16.60
N PHE A 45 4.54 -20.34 -17.38
CA PHE A 45 4.48 -19.03 -17.99
C PHE A 45 4.43 -19.11 -19.51
N GLU A 46 3.74 -18.14 -20.10
CA GLU A 46 3.75 -17.85 -21.53
C GLU A 46 4.28 -16.44 -21.75
N ARG A 47 5.20 -16.28 -22.70
CA ARG A 47 5.73 -14.98 -23.11
C ARG A 47 5.61 -14.82 -24.62
N LYS A 48 5.14 -13.64 -25.06
CA LYS A 48 5.19 -13.24 -26.47
C LYS A 48 6.47 -12.46 -26.76
N THR A 49 7.28 -12.95 -27.70
CA THR A 49 8.51 -12.31 -28.19
C THR A 49 8.38 -12.08 -29.70
N GLY A 50 7.98 -10.87 -30.10
CA GLY A 50 7.68 -10.58 -31.51
C GLY A 50 6.53 -11.46 -32.02
N HIS A 51 6.79 -12.29 -33.03
CA HIS A 51 5.82 -13.23 -33.60
C HIS A 51 5.80 -14.60 -32.92
N THR A 52 6.74 -14.90 -32.01
CA THR A 52 6.81 -16.21 -31.35
C THR A 52 6.20 -16.17 -29.96
N THR A 53 5.59 -17.29 -29.56
CA THR A 53 5.06 -17.50 -28.21
C THR A 53 5.87 -18.61 -27.55
N GLU A 54 6.55 -18.26 -26.47
CA GLU A 54 7.38 -19.18 -25.68
C GLU A 54 6.60 -19.59 -24.42
N LYS A 55 6.51 -20.90 -24.14
CA LYS A 55 5.97 -21.43 -22.89
C LYS A 55 7.09 -22.06 -22.07
N PHE A 56 7.11 -21.85 -20.77
CA PHE A 56 8.16 -22.39 -19.89
C PHE A 56 7.73 -22.48 -18.43
N PHE A 57 8.26 -23.44 -17.70
CA PHE A 57 8.16 -23.49 -16.24
C PHE A 57 9.30 -22.70 -15.60
N ALA A 58 8.99 -21.99 -14.50
CA ALA A 58 9.98 -21.33 -13.66
C ALA A 58 9.55 -21.33 -12.18
N CYS A 59 10.52 -21.07 -11.31
CA CYS A 59 10.33 -21.07 -9.86
C CYS A 59 9.16 -20.16 -9.42
N ALA A 60 8.31 -20.69 -8.55
CA ALA A 60 7.19 -19.93 -7.96
C ALA A 60 7.67 -18.93 -6.90
N VAL A 61 8.73 -19.29 -6.17
CA VAL A 61 9.24 -18.55 -5.02
C VAL A 61 10.18 -17.44 -5.45
N TYR A 62 11.10 -17.69 -6.39
CA TYR A 62 12.12 -16.75 -6.83
C TYR A 62 11.99 -16.40 -8.31
N ARG A 63 11.87 -15.10 -8.59
CA ARG A 63 11.76 -14.58 -9.97
C ARG A 63 13.11 -14.34 -10.65
N SER A 64 14.15 -14.12 -9.85
CA SER A 64 15.49 -13.83 -10.35
C SER A 64 16.23 -15.12 -10.68
N LYS A 65 16.77 -15.22 -11.90
CA LYS A 65 17.67 -16.31 -12.31
C LYS A 65 18.90 -16.45 -11.41
N LYS A 66 19.28 -15.38 -10.70
CA LYS A 66 20.40 -15.40 -9.72
C LYS A 66 20.07 -16.22 -8.46
N ARG A 67 18.79 -16.33 -8.10
CA ARG A 67 18.32 -17.01 -6.88
C ARG A 67 17.84 -18.42 -7.17
N CYS A 68 17.12 -18.58 -8.28
CA CYS A 68 16.78 -19.89 -8.81
C CYS A 68 16.97 -19.86 -10.32
N SER A 69 17.96 -20.60 -10.80
CA SER A 69 18.26 -20.73 -12.23
C SER A 69 17.28 -21.66 -12.96
N PHE A 70 16.40 -22.35 -12.23
CA PHE A 70 15.46 -23.31 -12.78
C PHE A 70 14.55 -22.68 -13.84
N ARG A 71 14.64 -23.21 -15.06
CA ARG A 71 13.77 -22.88 -16.19
C ARG A 71 13.66 -24.09 -17.10
N LEU A 72 12.44 -24.47 -17.45
CA LEU A 72 12.16 -25.55 -18.40
C LEU A 72 11.29 -25.01 -19.54
N ASN A 73 11.85 -24.86 -20.74
CA ASN A 73 11.11 -24.41 -21.92
C ASN A 73 10.32 -25.57 -22.54
N ILE A 74 9.09 -25.31 -22.99
CA ILE A 74 8.21 -26.28 -23.65
C ILE A 74 8.31 -26.05 -25.16
N SER A 75 8.92 -26.99 -25.90
CA SER A 75 8.87 -26.99 -27.36
C SER A 75 7.62 -27.74 -27.86
N TYR A 76 7.09 -27.36 -29.02
CA TYR A 76 5.88 -27.95 -29.64
C TYR A 76 6.04 -29.42 -30.10
N LYS A 77 7.22 -30.03 -29.94
CA LYS A 77 7.49 -31.42 -30.29
C LYS A 77 7.86 -32.18 -29.04
N THR A 78 6.94 -33.03 -28.57
CA THR A 78 7.16 -34.13 -27.61
C THR A 78 7.86 -33.74 -26.32
N LEU A 79 7.16 -33.85 -25.19
CA LEU A 79 7.82 -34.00 -23.89
C LEU A 79 8.72 -35.25 -23.99
N PRO A 80 10.07 -35.14 -24.04
CA PRO A 80 10.88 -36.33 -24.03
C PRO A 80 10.77 -36.88 -22.62
N SER A 81 10.19 -38.08 -22.50
CA SER A 81 10.14 -38.86 -21.27
C SER A 81 11.53 -39.06 -20.62
N ASN A 82 12.60 -38.70 -21.34
CA ASN A 82 14.00 -38.88 -20.97
C ASN A 82 14.69 -37.60 -20.43
N LEU A 83 13.99 -36.47 -20.24
CA LEU A 83 14.50 -35.36 -19.42
C LEU A 83 14.00 -35.42 -17.96
N LEU A 84 13.26 -36.46 -17.63
CA LEU A 84 12.81 -36.79 -16.27
C LEU A 84 13.96 -37.32 -15.38
N SER A 85 15.17 -37.52 -15.92
CA SER A 85 16.36 -38.03 -15.21
C SER A 85 17.36 -36.96 -14.74
N ASN A 86 16.95 -35.69 -14.64
CA ASN A 86 17.60 -34.75 -13.70
C ASN A 86 16.95 -34.80 -12.30
N SER A 87 16.17 -35.85 -12.04
CA SER A 87 15.85 -36.36 -10.71
C SER A 87 17.08 -36.79 -9.93
N ASP A 88 18.22 -37.02 -10.59
CA ASP A 88 19.36 -37.75 -10.02
C ASP A 88 20.30 -36.90 -9.13
N ASN A 89 19.82 -35.76 -8.62
CA ASN A 89 20.47 -35.06 -7.50
C ASN A 89 19.53 -34.23 -6.61
N LEU A 90 18.21 -34.21 -6.86
CA LEU A 90 17.27 -33.81 -5.82
C LEU A 90 16.81 -35.08 -5.13
N ASN A 91 17.61 -35.51 -4.14
CA ASN A 91 17.04 -36.06 -2.93
C ASN A 91 15.88 -35.13 -2.56
N VAL A 92 14.64 -35.53 -2.87
CA VAL A 92 13.48 -35.09 -2.12
C VAL A 92 13.68 -35.74 -0.76
N ALA A 93 14.67 -35.24 -0.03
CA ALA A 93 14.74 -35.40 1.40
C ALA A 93 13.36 -34.96 1.84
N THR A 94 12.57 -35.92 2.31
CA THR A 94 11.36 -35.64 3.05
C THR A 94 11.83 -34.70 4.15
N THR A 95 11.62 -33.40 3.94
CA THR A 95 12.22 -32.36 4.77
C THR A 95 11.51 -32.47 6.10
N SER A 96 12.13 -33.20 7.02
CA SER A 96 11.60 -33.41 8.35
C SER A 96 11.83 -32.12 9.13
N PHE A 97 10.75 -31.39 9.37
CA PHE A 97 10.79 -30.15 10.14
C PHE A 97 10.65 -30.47 11.63
N ASN A 98 11.63 -30.04 12.42
CA ASN A 98 11.59 -30.20 13.87
C ASN A 98 10.83 -29.04 14.53
N TYR A 99 9.51 -29.17 14.61
CA TYR A 99 8.64 -28.16 15.20
C TYR A 99 8.82 -28.03 16.72
N ALA A 100 8.64 -26.81 17.23
CA ALA A 100 8.59 -26.47 18.66
C ALA A 100 9.83 -26.92 19.48
N THR A 101 11.01 -26.99 18.87
CA THR A 101 12.27 -27.31 19.56
C THR A 101 12.64 -26.27 20.61
N ILE A 102 12.47 -24.97 20.31
CA ILE A 102 12.71 -23.88 21.26
C ILE A 102 11.83 -24.06 22.49
N ARG A 103 10.54 -24.42 22.31
CA ARG A 103 9.64 -24.65 23.45
C ARG A 103 10.15 -25.74 24.39
N LYS A 104 10.70 -26.83 23.85
CA LYS A 104 11.26 -27.93 24.65
C LYS A 104 12.47 -27.44 25.44
N LYS A 105 13.40 -26.74 24.79
CA LYS A 105 14.61 -26.18 25.43
C LYS A 105 14.29 -25.14 26.50
N VAL A 106 13.33 -24.24 26.23
CA VAL A 106 12.84 -23.26 27.21
C VAL A 106 12.31 -23.92 28.48
N ASN A 107 11.60 -25.05 28.35
CA ASN A 107 11.10 -25.76 29.52
C ASN A 107 12.23 -26.37 30.35
N LEU A 108 13.28 -26.88 29.70
CA LEU A 108 14.47 -27.41 30.38
C LEU A 108 15.22 -26.30 31.12
N LEU A 109 15.56 -25.21 30.42
CA LEU A 109 16.26 -24.06 31.02
C LEU A 109 15.49 -23.49 32.22
N ARG A 110 14.15 -23.39 32.13
CA ARG A 110 13.33 -22.93 33.27
C ARG A 110 13.30 -23.88 34.44
N ALA A 111 13.41 -25.19 34.20
CA ALA A 111 13.46 -26.17 35.28
C ALA A 111 14.79 -26.09 36.04
N GLU A 112 15.84 -25.64 35.37
CA GLU A 112 17.19 -25.42 35.92
C GLU A 112 17.39 -23.99 36.47
N ASP A 113 16.33 -23.16 36.50
CA ASP A 113 16.38 -21.72 36.84
C ASP A 113 17.38 -20.88 36.01
N GLU A 114 17.67 -21.36 34.81
CA GLU A 114 18.60 -20.72 33.88
C GLU A 114 17.96 -19.54 33.15
N LYS A 115 18.74 -18.48 32.97
CA LYS A 115 18.33 -17.32 32.16
C LYS A 115 18.32 -17.70 30.69
N ILE A 116 17.20 -17.41 30.02
CA ILE A 116 17.03 -17.76 28.60
C ILE A 116 17.50 -16.62 27.71
N TYR A 117 18.35 -16.94 26.74
CA TYR A 117 18.78 -16.02 25.70
C TYR A 117 18.49 -16.62 24.32
N TYR A 118 18.25 -15.78 23.32
CA TYR A 118 18.02 -16.18 21.93
C TYR A 118 19.20 -15.84 21.03
N CYS A 119 19.69 -16.83 20.29
CA CYS A 119 20.73 -16.70 19.28
C CYS A 119 20.10 -16.54 17.89
N ILE A 120 20.33 -15.41 17.23
CA ILE A 120 19.83 -15.22 15.86
C ILE A 120 20.54 -16.12 14.84
N THR A 121 21.83 -16.41 15.05
CA THR A 121 22.66 -17.21 14.15
C THR A 121 22.22 -18.68 14.18
N CYS A 122 22.00 -19.24 15.36
CA CYS A 122 21.52 -20.60 15.53
C CYS A 122 19.99 -20.73 15.34
N ASN A 123 19.26 -19.61 15.37
CA ASN A 123 17.79 -19.59 15.43
C ASN A 123 17.25 -20.47 16.57
N ASP A 124 17.85 -20.32 17.76
CA ASP A 124 17.58 -21.19 18.92
C ASP A 124 17.87 -20.47 20.25
N VAL A 125 17.52 -21.10 21.37
CA VAL A 125 17.71 -20.56 22.73
C VAL A 125 18.80 -21.30 23.51
N PHE A 126 19.50 -20.56 24.37
CA PHE A 126 20.61 -21.05 25.19
C PHE A 126 20.67 -20.30 26.54
N SER A 127 21.32 -20.88 27.54
CA SER A 127 21.90 -20.16 28.68
C SER A 127 23.25 -19.54 28.27
N LEU A 128 23.83 -18.72 29.15
CA LEU A 128 25.20 -18.23 28.96
C LEU A 128 26.22 -19.23 29.53
N PRO A 129 27.41 -19.35 28.92
CA PRO A 129 27.90 -18.63 27.74
C PRO A 129 27.48 -19.25 26.41
N HIS A 130 27.42 -18.44 25.35
CA HIS A 130 27.24 -18.91 23.97
C HIS A 130 28.15 -18.14 23.01
N ILE A 131 28.65 -18.81 21.97
CA ILE A 131 29.68 -18.27 21.07
C ILE A 131 29.19 -17.16 20.13
N HIS A 132 27.88 -17.07 19.87
CA HIS A 132 27.29 -16.06 19.00
C HIS A 132 26.64 -14.92 19.80
N PRO A 133 26.39 -13.74 19.19
CA PRO A 133 25.62 -12.68 19.82
C PRO A 133 24.20 -13.13 20.20
N MET A 134 23.84 -12.87 21.46
CA MET A 134 22.59 -13.30 22.06
C MET A 134 21.67 -12.11 22.40
N LYS A 135 20.35 -12.30 22.26
CA LYS A 135 19.32 -11.39 22.77
C LYS A 135 18.74 -11.95 24.07
N GLY A 136 18.76 -11.18 25.15
CA GLY A 136 18.12 -11.58 26.40
C GLY A 136 18.66 -10.84 27.62
N PRO A 137 18.27 -11.28 28.83
CA PRO A 137 17.40 -12.43 29.10
C PRO A 137 15.96 -12.24 28.58
N LEU A 138 15.30 -13.33 28.17
CA LEU A 138 13.97 -13.33 27.56
C LEU A 138 12.94 -14.07 28.40
N GLY A 139 11.76 -13.47 28.54
CA GLY A 139 10.57 -14.14 29.05
C GLY A 139 9.82 -14.93 27.96
N ILE A 140 8.94 -15.84 28.39
CA ILE A 140 8.03 -16.59 27.51
C ILE A 140 7.22 -15.69 26.55
N PRO A 141 6.69 -14.52 26.97
CA PRO A 141 5.95 -13.65 26.06
C PRO A 141 6.77 -13.21 24.84
N SER A 142 8.07 -12.95 25.01
CA SER A 142 8.96 -12.54 23.91
C SER A 142 9.15 -13.68 22.90
N LEU A 143 9.25 -14.93 23.36
CA LEU A 143 9.40 -16.12 22.51
C LEU A 143 8.11 -16.47 21.74
N ARG A 144 6.96 -15.95 22.17
CA ARG A 144 5.69 -16.03 21.42
C ARG A 144 5.59 -14.98 20.31
N ARG A 145 6.57 -14.08 20.20
CA ARG A 145 6.65 -13.06 19.14
C ARG A 145 7.95 -13.18 18.33
N PRO A 146 8.17 -14.28 17.59
CA PRO A 146 9.43 -14.50 16.86
C PRO A 146 9.77 -13.37 15.89
N SER A 147 8.78 -12.67 15.31
CA SER A 147 9.04 -11.50 14.46
C SER A 147 9.70 -10.33 15.20
N GLN A 148 9.87 -10.37 16.52
CA GLN A 148 10.65 -9.38 17.28
C GLN A 148 12.10 -9.84 17.53
N LEU A 149 12.38 -11.13 17.33
CA LEU A 149 13.65 -11.77 17.66
C LEU A 149 14.62 -11.81 16.48
N PHE A 150 14.13 -11.96 15.25
CA PHE A 150 14.94 -11.88 14.03
C PHE A 150 14.35 -10.87 13.06
N SER A 151 15.18 -10.20 12.26
CA SER A 151 14.71 -9.26 11.24
C SER A 151 13.96 -9.98 10.12
N ALA A 152 12.95 -9.29 9.58
CA ALA A 152 12.23 -9.75 8.41
C ALA A 152 13.21 -9.98 7.26
N HIS A 153 12.94 -10.99 6.44
CA HIS A 153 13.75 -11.22 5.25
C HIS A 153 13.47 -10.10 4.24
N MET A 154 14.33 -9.07 4.27
CA MET A 154 14.25 -7.91 3.38
C MET A 154 15.21 -8.14 2.21
N GLN A 155 14.75 -8.86 1.20
CA GLN A 155 15.47 -9.00 -0.06
C GLN A 155 14.61 -8.43 -1.18
N ASN A 156 15.19 -7.65 -2.11
CA ASN A 156 14.51 -6.97 -3.23
C ASN A 156 13.77 -7.91 -4.23
N ASP A 157 13.59 -9.18 -3.87
CA ASP A 157 12.97 -10.26 -4.61
C ASP A 157 11.66 -10.71 -3.92
N SER A 158 11.09 -11.80 -4.41
CA SER A 158 9.75 -12.33 -4.10
C SER A 158 9.54 -12.88 -2.67
N GLU A 159 10.54 -12.79 -1.79
CA GLU A 159 10.46 -13.16 -0.37
C GLU A 159 10.47 -11.96 0.59
N SER A 160 10.35 -10.73 0.10
CA SER A 160 10.23 -9.55 0.96
C SER A 160 9.08 -9.71 1.95
N GLN A 161 9.41 -10.02 3.20
CA GLN A 161 8.43 -10.12 4.29
C GLN A 161 8.31 -8.74 4.95
N TYR A 162 7.12 -8.15 4.92
CA TYR A 162 6.87 -6.86 5.57
C TYR A 162 6.05 -7.07 6.84
N TRP A 163 6.37 -6.32 7.89
CA TRP A 163 5.65 -6.38 9.15
C TRP A 163 4.81 -5.12 9.34
N PHE A 164 3.54 -5.30 9.68
CA PHE A 164 2.61 -4.20 9.91
C PHE A 164 3.11 -3.25 11.00
N THR A 165 2.77 -1.96 10.89
CA THR A 165 2.83 -1.06 12.06
C THR A 165 1.79 -1.48 13.08
N GLU A 166 1.96 -1.05 14.34
CA GLU A 166 1.03 -1.38 15.42
C GLU A 166 -0.40 -0.91 15.09
N GLU A 167 -0.54 0.25 14.44
CA GLU A 167 -1.85 0.79 14.04
C GLU A 167 -2.50 -0.07 12.94
N SER A 168 -1.73 -0.52 11.94
CA SER A 168 -2.23 -1.39 10.87
C SER A 168 -2.58 -2.77 11.39
N LEU A 169 -1.77 -3.31 12.30
CA LEU A 169 -2.06 -4.57 12.99
C LEU A 169 -3.36 -4.44 13.79
N ALA A 170 -3.51 -3.38 14.59
CA ALA A 170 -4.70 -3.12 15.40
C ALA A 170 -5.98 -3.07 14.57
N VAL A 171 -5.97 -2.42 13.40
CA VAL A 171 -7.13 -2.39 12.49
C VAL A 171 -7.52 -3.79 12.02
N ILE A 172 -6.53 -4.61 11.65
CA ILE A 172 -6.77 -5.97 11.16
C ILE A 172 -7.33 -6.86 12.27
N VAL A 173 -6.68 -6.87 13.45
CA VAL A 173 -7.07 -7.77 14.54
C VAL A 173 -8.40 -7.39 15.16
N ASN A 174 -8.69 -6.09 15.30
CA ASN A 174 -10.00 -5.62 15.78
C ASN A 174 -11.13 -6.07 14.85
N ALA A 175 -10.93 -6.03 13.53
CA ALA A 175 -11.93 -6.50 12.57
C ALA A 175 -12.17 -8.01 12.65
N ILE A 176 -11.10 -8.79 12.88
CA ILE A 176 -11.21 -10.23 13.09
C ILE A 176 -11.97 -10.52 14.39
N GLU A 177 -11.63 -9.84 15.48
CA GLU A 177 -12.30 -10.02 16.78
C GLU A 177 -13.78 -9.64 16.76
N LYS A 178 -14.15 -8.57 16.04
CA LYS A 178 -15.55 -8.13 15.90
C LYS A 178 -16.39 -9.05 15.01
N SER A 179 -15.77 -9.70 14.02
CA SER A 179 -16.46 -10.59 13.07
C SER A 179 -17.12 -11.83 13.71
N GLY A 180 -16.80 -12.09 14.98
CA GLY A 180 -17.27 -13.26 15.70
C GLY A 180 -16.70 -14.56 15.15
N CYS A 181 -15.55 -14.52 14.48
CA CYS A 181 -14.87 -15.74 14.04
C CYS A 181 -14.27 -16.50 15.23
N ASP A 182 -14.21 -17.82 15.14
CA ASP A 182 -13.53 -18.71 16.10
C ASP A 182 -12.21 -19.26 15.54
N GLY A 183 -11.91 -18.97 14.26
CA GLY A 183 -10.68 -19.35 13.60
C GLY A 183 -10.08 -18.28 12.68
N VAL A 184 -8.74 -18.15 12.71
CA VAL A 184 -7.97 -17.31 11.80
C VAL A 184 -6.86 -18.12 11.10
N LEU A 185 -6.82 -18.07 9.77
CA LEU A 185 -5.75 -18.64 8.95
C LEU A 185 -4.86 -17.51 8.43
N CYS A 186 -3.65 -17.39 8.97
CA CYS A 186 -2.68 -16.38 8.59
C CYS A 186 -1.80 -16.92 7.45
N ILE A 187 -1.77 -16.27 6.29
CA ILE A 187 -0.92 -16.61 5.14
C ILE A 187 0.10 -15.49 4.93
N GLY A 188 1.37 -15.74 5.24
CA GLY A 188 2.43 -14.72 5.16
C GLY A 188 2.24 -13.55 6.14
N THR A 189 1.50 -13.75 7.22
CA THR A 189 1.09 -12.71 8.18
C THR A 189 1.46 -13.10 9.62
N PRO A 190 2.76 -13.33 9.92
CA PRO A 190 3.20 -13.83 11.22
C PRO A 190 2.80 -12.92 12.38
N THR A 191 2.84 -11.60 12.20
CA THR A 191 2.48 -10.62 13.25
C THR A 191 1.00 -10.70 13.66
N VAL A 192 0.10 -11.02 12.73
CA VAL A 192 -1.33 -11.25 13.02
C VAL A 192 -1.49 -12.54 13.82
N PHE A 193 -0.79 -13.61 13.42
CA PHE A 193 -0.78 -14.88 14.15
C PHE A 193 -0.24 -14.70 15.58
N GLU A 194 0.88 -13.99 15.73
CA GLU A 194 1.52 -13.71 17.02
C GLU A 194 0.60 -12.90 17.96
N TYR A 195 -0.20 -11.97 17.43
CA TYR A 195 -1.20 -11.24 18.23
C TYR A 195 -2.18 -12.21 18.91
N PHE A 196 -2.84 -13.08 18.13
CA PHE A 196 -3.79 -14.06 18.67
C PHE A 196 -3.13 -15.12 19.56
N GLN A 197 -1.83 -15.37 19.37
CA GLN A 197 -1.04 -16.26 20.23
C GLN A 197 -0.50 -15.58 21.50
N SER A 198 -0.54 -14.25 21.61
CA SER A 198 0.15 -13.53 22.67
C SER A 198 -0.55 -13.67 24.04
N ASP A 199 -1.88 -13.64 24.07
CA ASP A 199 -2.69 -13.68 25.28
C ASP A 199 -3.48 -15.00 25.46
N LYS A 200 -3.75 -15.40 26.71
CA LYS A 200 -4.47 -16.64 27.02
C LYS A 200 -5.94 -16.60 26.59
N LEU A 201 -6.62 -15.48 26.79
CA LEU A 201 -8.02 -15.30 26.41
C LEU A 201 -8.16 -15.29 24.89
N LEU A 202 -7.27 -14.57 24.18
CA LEU A 202 -7.25 -14.57 22.71
C LEU A 202 -7.07 -15.96 22.14
N ARG A 203 -6.09 -16.74 22.64
CA ARG A 203 -5.84 -18.12 22.19
C ARG A 203 -7.03 -19.05 22.41
N TRP A 204 -7.77 -18.84 23.51
CA TRP A 204 -8.95 -19.63 23.82
C TRP A 204 -10.13 -19.25 22.93
N LYS A 205 -10.32 -17.95 22.68
CA LYS A 205 -11.42 -17.41 21.89
C LYS A 205 -11.26 -17.65 20.38
N ILE A 206 -10.05 -17.48 19.85
CA ILE A 206 -9.77 -17.54 18.40
C ILE A 206 -8.58 -18.46 18.16
N LYS A 207 -8.83 -19.61 17.53
CA LYS A 207 -7.77 -20.54 17.13
C LYS A 207 -7.05 -19.97 15.91
N SER A 208 -5.72 -20.05 15.89
CA SER A 208 -4.92 -19.52 14.78
C SER A 208 -4.00 -20.56 14.17
N PHE A 209 -3.83 -20.50 12.85
CA PHE A 209 -2.86 -21.31 12.09
C PHE A 209 -2.09 -20.41 11.12
N LEU A 210 -0.77 -20.54 11.07
CA LEU A 210 0.12 -19.76 10.21
C LEU A 210 0.66 -20.63 9.06
N LEU A 211 0.49 -20.15 7.84
CA LEU A 211 1.12 -20.65 6.63
C LEU A 211 2.14 -19.60 6.19
N ASP A 212 3.42 -19.93 6.24
CA ASP A 212 4.50 -19.03 5.79
C ASP A 212 5.56 -19.85 5.06
N ILE A 213 6.28 -19.22 4.13
CA ILE A 213 7.42 -19.87 3.47
C ILE A 213 8.67 -19.81 4.34
N ASP A 214 8.73 -18.88 5.29
CA ASP A 214 9.87 -18.67 6.17
C ASP A 214 9.97 -19.79 7.23
N ALA A 215 10.86 -20.75 6.97
CA ALA A 215 11.09 -21.87 7.89
C ALA A 215 11.73 -21.45 9.23
N ARG A 216 12.17 -20.20 9.40
CA ARG A 216 12.71 -19.72 10.69
C ARG A 216 11.69 -19.76 11.83
N PHE A 217 10.39 -19.80 11.52
CA PHE A 217 9.33 -19.96 12.51
C PHE A 217 9.18 -21.41 13.03
N VAL A 218 9.72 -22.42 12.34
CA VAL A 218 9.57 -23.85 12.70
C VAL A 218 9.99 -24.15 14.15
N PRO A 219 11.16 -23.70 14.65
CA PRO A 219 11.59 -24.00 16.02
C PRO A 219 10.67 -23.42 17.10
N PHE A 220 9.97 -22.32 16.80
CA PHE A 220 9.08 -21.64 17.74
C PHE A 220 7.69 -22.27 17.82
N LEU A 221 7.18 -22.76 16.69
CA LEU A 221 5.78 -23.11 16.53
C LEU A 221 5.56 -24.62 16.46
N ARG A 222 4.41 -25.08 16.97
CA ARG A 222 3.98 -26.47 16.84
C ARG A 222 3.44 -26.72 15.43
N SER A 223 3.56 -27.94 14.92
CA SER A 223 2.95 -28.35 13.65
C SER A 223 1.42 -28.23 13.63
N SER A 224 0.76 -28.13 14.80
CA SER A 224 -0.67 -27.84 14.92
C SER A 224 -1.05 -26.38 14.66
N HIS A 225 -0.07 -25.47 14.57
CA HIS A 225 -0.30 -24.03 14.39
C HIS A 225 0.51 -23.43 13.25
N PHE A 226 1.42 -24.18 12.63
CA PHE A 226 2.33 -23.67 11.61
C PHE A 226 2.62 -24.74 10.55
N ALA A 227 2.75 -24.29 9.31
CA ALA A 227 3.28 -25.09 8.22
C ALA A 227 4.14 -24.25 7.28
N VAL A 228 5.26 -24.83 6.83
CA VAL A 228 6.05 -24.25 5.73
C VAL A 228 5.26 -24.41 4.44
N TYR A 229 4.91 -23.29 3.80
CA TYR A 229 3.90 -23.25 2.74
C TYR A 229 4.20 -22.22 1.64
N SER A 230 4.00 -22.63 0.39
CA SER A 230 4.05 -21.74 -0.79
C SER A 230 2.65 -21.29 -1.21
N MET A 231 2.37 -20.00 -1.04
CA MET A 231 1.07 -19.39 -1.35
C MET A 231 0.72 -19.30 -2.84
N LEU A 232 1.70 -19.41 -3.75
CA LEU A 232 1.47 -19.33 -5.19
C LEU A 232 1.19 -20.68 -5.82
N THR A 233 1.62 -21.76 -5.18
CA THR A 233 1.46 -23.13 -5.70
C THR A 233 0.58 -24.00 -4.80
N ASN A 234 0.06 -23.45 -3.71
CA ASN A 234 -0.69 -24.19 -2.69
C ASN A 234 0.06 -25.44 -2.21
N HIS A 235 1.37 -25.31 -2.01
CA HIS A 235 2.25 -26.42 -1.70
C HIS A 235 2.71 -26.39 -0.24
N PHE A 236 2.59 -27.54 0.43
CA PHE A 236 3.09 -27.76 1.78
C PHE A 236 4.39 -28.55 1.68
N TYR A 237 5.47 -28.03 2.24
CA TYR A 237 6.78 -28.69 2.18
C TYR A 237 6.85 -29.89 3.14
N ASP A 238 6.03 -29.87 4.19
CA ASP A 238 5.82 -31.00 5.09
C ASP A 238 4.47 -31.68 4.79
N PRO A 239 4.46 -32.93 4.31
CA PRO A 239 3.23 -33.66 4.02
C PRO A 239 2.28 -33.80 5.23
N VAL A 240 2.81 -33.85 6.45
CA VAL A 240 2.00 -33.97 7.68
C VAL A 240 1.22 -32.68 7.96
N SER A 241 1.72 -31.54 7.50
CA SER A 241 1.11 -30.23 7.75
C SER A 241 -0.29 -30.10 7.16
N ILE A 242 -0.58 -30.75 6.02
CA ILE A 242 -1.93 -30.76 5.45
C ILE A 242 -2.93 -31.40 6.42
N ARG A 243 -2.57 -32.52 7.04
CA ARG A 243 -3.44 -33.20 8.03
C ARG A 243 -3.66 -32.32 9.26
N LYS A 244 -2.64 -31.59 9.70
CA LYS A 244 -2.75 -30.64 10.82
C LYS A 244 -3.65 -29.45 10.48
N LEU A 245 -3.58 -28.93 9.25
CA LEU A 245 -4.46 -27.89 8.77
C LEU A 245 -5.92 -28.36 8.67
N ILE A 246 -6.17 -29.57 8.14
CA ILE A 246 -7.51 -30.18 8.11
C ILE A 246 -8.06 -30.35 9.53
N THR A 247 -7.22 -30.79 10.47
CA THR A 247 -7.60 -30.88 11.89
C THR A 247 -7.98 -29.52 12.46
N PHE A 248 -7.22 -28.46 12.13
CA PHE A 248 -7.52 -27.09 12.53
C PHE A 248 -8.88 -26.63 11.95
N PHE A 249 -9.11 -26.82 10.65
CA PHE A 249 -10.39 -26.50 9.99
C PHE A 249 -11.56 -27.26 10.61
N GLY A 250 -11.38 -28.55 10.89
CA GLY A 250 -12.37 -29.36 11.60
C GLY A 250 -12.57 -28.96 13.07
N SER A 251 -11.90 -27.95 13.58
CA SER A 251 -12.05 -27.50 14.98
C SER A 251 -12.71 -26.13 15.14
N ILE A 252 -13.14 -25.52 14.03
CA ILE A 252 -13.71 -24.16 13.96
C ILE A 252 -14.93 -24.15 13.02
N HIS A 253 -15.76 -23.10 13.10
CA HIS A 253 -16.95 -22.91 12.26
C HIS A 253 -16.93 -21.63 11.43
N ARG A 254 -16.22 -20.61 11.92
CA ARG A 254 -16.24 -19.24 11.43
C ARG A 254 -14.79 -18.83 11.15
N LEU A 255 -14.38 -18.88 9.89
CA LEU A 255 -12.98 -18.68 9.49
C LEU A 255 -12.73 -17.31 8.86
N VAL A 256 -11.69 -16.61 9.30
CA VAL A 256 -11.10 -15.48 8.57
C VAL A 256 -9.71 -15.86 8.05
N ILE A 257 -9.51 -15.80 6.73
CA ILE A 257 -8.22 -15.96 6.08
C ILE A 257 -7.57 -14.58 5.91
N VAL A 258 -6.37 -14.39 6.43
CA VAL A 258 -5.62 -13.13 6.33
C VAL A 258 -4.37 -13.35 5.51
N CYS A 259 -4.19 -12.62 4.41
CA CYS A 259 -3.07 -12.84 3.50
C CYS A 259 -2.37 -11.53 3.12
N ASP A 260 -1.05 -11.47 3.32
CA ASP A 260 -0.18 -10.38 2.88
C ASP A 260 0.87 -10.89 1.89
N PRO A 261 0.49 -11.09 0.61
CA PRO A 261 1.39 -11.61 -0.40
C PRO A 261 2.41 -10.55 -0.85
N PRO A 262 3.53 -10.96 -1.48
CA PRO A 262 4.47 -10.05 -2.11
C PRO A 262 3.77 -9.10 -3.11
N PHE A 263 4.14 -7.81 -3.16
CA PHE A 263 3.42 -6.80 -3.96
C PHE A 263 3.29 -7.10 -5.46
N GLY A 264 4.27 -7.82 -6.00
CA GLY A 264 4.29 -8.23 -7.39
C GLY A 264 3.56 -9.55 -7.67
N VAL A 265 2.86 -10.15 -6.70
CA VAL A 265 2.25 -11.49 -6.77
C VAL A 265 1.44 -11.73 -8.05
N PHE A 266 1.41 -12.99 -8.50
CA PHE A 266 0.49 -13.45 -9.56
C PHE A 266 -0.87 -13.70 -8.92
N ILE A 267 -1.84 -12.83 -9.26
CA ILE A 267 -3.14 -12.82 -8.58
C ILE A 267 -3.93 -14.08 -8.88
N GLU A 268 -3.83 -14.58 -10.10
CA GLU A 268 -4.50 -15.79 -10.56
C GLU A 268 -4.08 -17.01 -9.72
N ALA A 269 -2.77 -17.18 -9.51
CA ALA A 269 -2.20 -18.25 -8.68
C ALA A 269 -2.58 -18.12 -7.19
N LEU A 270 -2.51 -16.89 -6.65
CA LEU A 270 -2.90 -16.62 -5.27
C LEU A 270 -4.39 -16.92 -5.03
N THR A 271 -5.26 -16.43 -5.91
CA THR A 271 -6.71 -16.65 -5.82
C THR A 271 -7.04 -18.13 -5.90
N ASN A 272 -6.36 -18.91 -6.77
CA ASN A 272 -6.53 -20.35 -6.83
C ASN A 272 -6.15 -21.04 -5.51
N SER A 273 -5.04 -20.62 -4.89
CA SER A 273 -4.60 -21.18 -3.61
C SER A 273 -5.58 -20.86 -2.47
N ILE A 274 -6.04 -19.62 -2.37
CA ILE A 274 -7.08 -19.22 -1.39
C ILE A 274 -8.37 -19.99 -1.63
N LYS A 275 -8.80 -20.16 -2.89
CA LYS A 275 -9.98 -20.93 -3.26
C LYS A 275 -9.87 -22.38 -2.78
N LYS A 276 -8.75 -23.05 -3.03
CA LYS A 276 -8.50 -24.43 -2.58
C LYS A 276 -8.51 -24.56 -1.05
N LEU A 277 -7.88 -23.63 -0.33
CA LEU A 277 -7.92 -23.61 1.14
C LEU A 277 -9.35 -23.43 1.67
N ARG A 278 -10.13 -22.54 1.04
CA ARG A 278 -11.53 -22.33 1.37
C ARG A 278 -12.38 -23.57 1.10
N GLU A 279 -12.20 -24.23 -0.03
CA GLU A 279 -12.85 -25.51 -0.36
C GLU A 279 -12.52 -26.57 0.69
N GLN A 280 -11.24 -26.71 1.08
CA GLN A 280 -10.82 -27.63 2.12
C GLN A 280 -11.49 -27.36 3.47
N PHE A 281 -11.63 -26.08 3.87
CA PHE A 281 -12.34 -25.70 5.08
C PHE A 281 -13.82 -26.17 5.06
N PHE A 282 -14.54 -25.89 3.97
CA PHE A 282 -15.93 -26.31 3.84
C PHE A 282 -16.09 -27.83 3.76
N THR A 283 -15.20 -28.53 3.06
CA THR A 283 -15.22 -30.00 2.98
C THR A 283 -14.92 -30.65 4.33
N SER A 284 -14.01 -30.07 5.12
CA SER A 284 -13.68 -30.53 6.48
C SER A 284 -14.83 -30.33 7.47
N SER A 285 -15.90 -29.66 7.04
CA SER A 285 -17.06 -29.28 7.85
C SER A 285 -18.35 -30.02 7.47
N ILE A 286 -18.30 -30.88 6.45
CA ILE A 286 -19.46 -31.64 5.97
C ILE A 286 -20.05 -32.46 7.14
N GLY A 287 -21.34 -32.25 7.44
CA GLY A 287 -22.06 -32.87 8.56
C GLY A 287 -22.28 -31.99 9.79
N ARG A 288 -21.80 -30.73 9.78
CA ARG A 288 -22.08 -29.73 10.83
C ARG A 288 -23.11 -28.69 10.38
N LEU A 289 -23.74 -28.02 11.35
CA LEU A 289 -24.79 -27.00 11.15
C LEU A 289 -24.46 -26.04 9.98
N ASN A 290 -25.50 -25.61 9.24
CA ASN A 290 -25.43 -24.74 8.06
C ASN A 290 -24.89 -23.31 8.29
N ASP A 291 -24.23 -23.01 9.43
CA ASP A 291 -23.74 -21.68 9.79
C ASP A 291 -22.23 -21.48 9.53
N ASN A 292 -21.59 -22.43 8.84
CA ASN A 292 -20.19 -22.28 8.47
C ASN A 292 -20.00 -21.15 7.46
N TRP A 293 -19.09 -20.24 7.76
CA TRP A 293 -18.73 -19.15 6.84
C TRP A 293 -17.22 -18.91 6.86
N CYS A 294 -16.72 -18.43 5.72
CA CYS A 294 -15.32 -18.14 5.51
C CYS A 294 -15.19 -16.80 4.79
N LYS A 295 -14.36 -15.91 5.35
CA LYS A 295 -14.04 -14.59 4.79
C LYS A 295 -12.56 -14.37 4.69
N ASN A 296 -12.19 -13.32 3.98
CA ASN A 296 -10.84 -13.04 3.53
C ASN A 296 -10.49 -11.58 3.84
N ILE A 297 -9.28 -11.36 4.33
CA ILE A 297 -8.62 -10.05 4.44
C ILE A 297 -7.33 -10.17 3.62
N ILE A 298 -7.31 -9.57 2.43
CA ILE A 298 -6.18 -9.62 1.51
C ILE A 298 -5.51 -8.25 1.43
N ILE A 299 -4.24 -8.18 1.78
CA ILE A 299 -3.47 -6.95 1.82
C ILE A 299 -2.67 -6.81 0.52
N LEU A 300 -2.99 -5.80 -0.30
CA LEU A 300 -2.34 -5.63 -1.60
C LEU A 300 -2.17 -4.16 -1.98
N PRO A 301 -1.18 -3.81 -2.82
CA PRO A 301 -1.16 -2.53 -3.51
C PRO A 301 -2.42 -2.33 -4.34
N ILE A 302 -3.02 -1.13 -4.33
CA ILE A 302 -4.28 -0.80 -5.01
C ILE A 302 -4.33 -1.33 -6.45
N PHE A 303 -3.28 -1.10 -7.23
CA PHE A 303 -3.25 -1.46 -8.65
C PHE A 303 -3.24 -2.97 -8.87
N THR A 304 -2.62 -3.72 -7.97
CA THR A 304 -2.58 -5.18 -8.01
C THR A 304 -3.90 -5.76 -7.50
N GLY A 305 -4.40 -5.27 -6.37
CA GLY A 305 -5.59 -5.81 -5.69
C GLY A 305 -6.91 -5.49 -6.39
N LYS A 306 -6.99 -4.47 -7.26
CA LYS A 306 -8.21 -4.19 -8.06
C LYS A 306 -8.76 -5.40 -8.82
N ARG A 307 -7.93 -6.40 -9.14
CA ARG A 307 -8.38 -7.66 -9.76
C ARG A 307 -9.32 -8.47 -8.86
N PHE A 308 -9.18 -8.39 -7.53
CA PHE A 308 -10.12 -9.02 -6.59
C PHE A 308 -11.52 -8.39 -6.64
N LEU A 309 -11.63 -7.12 -7.04
CA LEU A 309 -12.92 -6.42 -7.13
C LEU A 309 -13.75 -6.82 -8.35
N ASN A 310 -13.11 -7.38 -9.38
CA ASN A 310 -13.79 -7.70 -10.63
C ASN A 310 -14.48 -9.07 -10.63
N CYS A 311 -14.25 -9.91 -9.61
CA CYS A 311 -14.63 -11.32 -9.65
C CYS A 311 -15.39 -11.81 -8.40
N ASN A 312 -15.46 -11.04 -7.30
CA ASN A 312 -16.03 -11.49 -6.02
C ASN A 312 -16.77 -10.33 -5.29
N ASP A 313 -17.54 -10.66 -4.24
CA ASP A 313 -18.14 -9.75 -3.25
C ASP A 313 -17.11 -8.97 -2.39
N PHE A 314 -15.92 -8.74 -2.92
CA PHE A 314 -14.84 -8.05 -2.23
C PHE A 314 -15.05 -6.53 -2.28
N HIS A 315 -14.63 -5.90 -1.20
CA HIS A 315 -14.57 -4.46 -1.03
C HIS A 315 -13.13 -4.06 -0.73
N MET A 316 -12.71 -2.93 -1.30
CA MET A 316 -11.46 -2.29 -0.94
C MET A 316 -11.75 -1.27 0.17
N LEU A 317 -11.05 -1.37 1.30
CA LEU A 317 -11.08 -0.35 2.35
C LEU A 317 -10.21 0.84 1.95
N ASP A 318 -10.62 2.04 2.37
CA ASP A 318 -9.81 3.26 2.18
C ASP A 318 -8.59 3.32 3.12
N TYR A 319 -8.59 2.50 4.18
CA TYR A 319 -7.49 2.39 5.15
C TYR A 319 -6.18 1.99 4.50
N ARG A 320 -5.14 2.78 4.78
CA ARG A 320 -3.81 2.61 4.21
C ARG A 320 -2.96 1.77 5.15
N ILE A 321 -2.60 0.58 4.69
CA ILE A 321 -1.73 -0.32 5.43
C ILE A 321 -0.30 0.22 5.42
N CYS A 322 0.33 0.26 6.59
CA CYS A 322 1.71 0.66 6.75
C CYS A 322 2.56 -0.48 7.31
N TYR A 323 3.86 -0.42 7.01
CA TYR A 323 4.83 -1.44 7.43
C TYR A 323 6.04 -0.82 8.12
N ARG A 324 6.52 -1.45 9.20
CA ARG A 324 7.66 -0.98 10.01
C ARG A 324 8.97 -1.01 9.23
N ASN A 325 9.16 -2.07 8.43
CA ASN A 325 10.39 -2.37 7.71
C ASN A 325 10.38 -1.99 6.22
N HIS A 326 9.28 -1.45 5.68
CA HIS A 326 9.22 -1.04 4.27
C HIS A 326 9.71 0.41 4.05
N SER A 327 10.73 0.66 3.24
CA SER A 327 11.27 2.02 2.97
C SER A 327 10.23 3.09 2.56
N LYS A 328 9.34 2.77 1.61
CA LYS A 328 8.31 3.70 1.09
C LYS A 328 6.99 3.72 1.87
N TYR A 329 6.55 2.59 2.40
CA TYR A 329 5.20 2.42 2.96
C TYR A 329 5.16 2.44 4.49
N LYS A 330 6.14 3.08 5.13
CA LYS A 330 6.09 3.37 6.59
C LYS A 330 5.02 4.39 6.96
N ARG A 331 4.68 5.30 6.03
CA ARG A 331 3.78 6.43 6.28
C ARG A 331 2.51 6.32 5.43
N PRO A 332 1.32 6.63 5.98
CA PRO A 332 0.05 6.53 5.27
C PRO A 332 0.03 7.32 3.96
N GLU A 333 0.59 8.53 3.92
CA GLU A 333 0.55 9.41 2.74
C GLU A 333 1.15 8.75 1.50
N LYS A 334 2.16 7.90 1.69
CA LYS A 334 2.92 7.21 0.64
C LYS A 334 2.46 5.78 0.40
N SER A 335 1.72 5.18 1.33
CA SER A 335 1.27 3.80 1.17
C SER A 335 0.16 3.66 0.14
N ILE A 336 0.43 2.84 -0.87
CA ILE A 336 -0.56 2.39 -1.86
C ILE A 336 -1.20 1.05 -1.47
N VAL A 337 -0.88 0.51 -0.30
CA VAL A 337 -1.36 -0.81 0.14
C VAL A 337 -2.70 -0.64 0.85
N ARG A 338 -3.67 -1.48 0.51
CA ARG A 338 -5.05 -1.47 1.03
C ARG A 338 -5.47 -2.88 1.40
N ILE A 339 -6.53 -2.94 2.19
CA ILE A 339 -7.23 -4.19 2.51
C ILE A 339 -8.33 -4.42 1.47
N PHE A 340 -8.37 -5.64 0.93
CA PHE A 340 -9.42 -6.16 0.07
C PHE A 340 -10.12 -7.30 0.82
N THR A 341 -11.42 -7.19 1.07
CA THR A 341 -12.13 -8.13 1.96
C THR A 341 -13.59 -8.33 1.56
N ASP A 342 -14.13 -9.51 1.84
CA ASP A 342 -15.56 -9.84 1.80
C ASP A 342 -16.22 -9.80 3.19
N LEU A 343 -15.51 -9.31 4.22
CA LEU A 343 -16.08 -8.99 5.54
C LEU A 343 -16.98 -7.75 5.47
N PRO A 344 -18.04 -7.69 6.31
CA PRO A 344 -18.80 -6.46 6.49
C PRO A 344 -17.89 -5.29 6.91
N LEU A 345 -18.07 -4.12 6.30
CA LEU A 345 -17.13 -3.00 6.47
C LEU A 345 -17.26 -2.29 7.82
N ASN A 346 -18.37 -2.51 8.53
CA ASN A 346 -18.59 -2.07 9.91
C ASN A 346 -17.78 -2.88 10.94
N GLU A 347 -17.24 -4.05 10.57
CA GLU A 347 -16.30 -4.80 11.41
C GLU A 347 -14.99 -4.03 11.62
N PHE A 348 -14.62 -3.18 10.66
CA PHE A 348 -13.39 -2.40 10.74
C PHE A 348 -13.61 -1.12 11.53
N ASP A 349 -13.04 -1.08 12.73
CA ASP A 349 -13.09 0.08 13.61
C ASP A 349 -11.97 1.07 13.30
N PHE A 350 -12.34 2.28 12.91
CA PHE A 350 -11.40 3.40 12.78
C PHE A 350 -11.74 4.58 13.67
N SER A 351 -12.60 4.40 14.68
CA SER A 351 -13.00 5.47 15.61
C SER A 351 -11.80 6.11 16.32
N LYS A 352 -10.76 5.32 16.60
CA LYS A 352 -9.51 5.75 17.24
C LYS A 352 -8.51 6.39 16.27
N LEU A 353 -8.83 6.46 14.97
CA LEU A 353 -7.93 6.99 13.95
C LEU A 353 -8.45 8.36 13.48
N PRO A 354 -7.78 9.47 13.84
CA PRO A 354 -8.27 10.83 13.61
C PRO A 354 -8.51 11.16 12.12
N ASP A 355 -7.78 10.47 11.24
CA ASP A 355 -7.86 10.65 9.79
C ASP A 355 -8.98 9.84 9.10
N TYR A 356 -9.86 9.13 9.83
CA TYR A 356 -10.90 8.29 9.22
C TYR A 356 -12.28 8.61 9.78
N ARG A 357 -13.30 8.77 8.92
CA ARG A 357 -14.68 9.06 9.33
C ARG A 357 -15.70 8.16 8.63
N PHE A 358 -16.80 7.85 9.32
CA PHE A 358 -17.92 7.11 8.74
C PHE A 358 -18.69 7.99 7.75
N CYS A 359 -19.09 7.40 6.63
CA CYS A 359 -19.96 8.06 5.66
C CYS A 359 -21.31 7.33 5.63
N ASP A 360 -22.34 7.92 6.22
CA ASP A 360 -23.70 7.33 6.31
C ASP A 360 -24.30 7.01 4.94
N LYS A 361 -24.01 7.84 3.94
CA LYS A 361 -24.48 7.66 2.56
C LYS A 361 -23.85 6.45 1.87
N CYS A 362 -22.58 6.18 2.15
CA CYS A 362 -21.87 5.06 1.55
C CYS A 362 -21.93 3.80 2.42
N LYS A 363 -22.35 3.93 3.70
CA LYS A 363 -22.22 2.91 4.75
C LYS A 363 -20.79 2.36 4.85
N LYS A 364 -19.79 3.22 4.61
CA LYS A 364 -18.35 2.89 4.59
C LYS A 364 -17.55 3.97 5.29
N MET A 365 -16.48 3.57 5.98
CA MET A 365 -15.48 4.47 6.56
C MET A 365 -14.55 4.97 5.45
N LYS A 366 -14.41 6.29 5.32
CA LYS A 366 -13.52 6.93 4.35
C LYS A 366 -12.35 7.54 5.10
N GLY A 367 -11.15 7.28 4.62
CA GLY A 367 -9.99 8.08 5.02
C GLY A 367 -10.18 9.51 4.54
N PHE A 368 -9.75 10.48 5.35
CA PHE A 368 -9.53 11.84 4.91
C PHE A 368 -8.61 11.76 3.70
N ARG A 369 -9.18 11.91 2.51
CA ARG A 369 -8.42 12.59 1.47
C ARG A 369 -8.20 13.98 2.06
N ILE A 370 -6.94 14.35 2.28
CA ILE A 370 -6.54 15.75 2.10
C ILE A 370 -6.80 16.05 0.61
N LYS A 371 -8.07 16.26 0.27
CA LYS A 371 -8.47 17.27 -0.67
C LYS A 371 -8.80 18.44 0.24
N MET A 372 -7.98 19.48 0.21
CA MET A 372 -8.47 20.79 0.58
C MET A 372 -9.77 21.01 -0.21
N ASN A 373 -10.91 21.02 0.48
CA ASN A 373 -11.90 22.09 0.42
C ASN A 373 -13.31 21.64 0.83
N PHE A 374 -13.93 22.53 1.63
CA PHE A 374 -15.35 22.89 1.67
C PHE A 374 -16.38 21.83 2.10
N ARG A 375 -17.05 22.11 3.23
CA ARG A 375 -18.52 22.03 3.38
C ARG A 375 -18.97 23.15 4.32
N LEU A 376 -19.80 24.10 3.87
CA LEU A 376 -21.26 24.05 3.68
C LEU A 376 -22.06 23.88 4.97
N THR A 377 -22.80 24.94 5.31
CA THR A 377 -24.05 24.95 6.09
C THR A 377 -25.10 25.59 5.17
N THR A 378 -25.95 24.77 4.53
CA THR A 378 -27.38 24.52 4.85
C THR A 378 -28.34 25.60 4.39
N SER A 379 -29.15 25.23 3.38
CA SER A 379 -30.58 25.53 3.11
C SER A 379 -30.80 25.32 1.60
N VAL A 380 -31.27 24.15 1.15
CA VAL A 380 -32.69 23.75 0.99
C VAL A 380 -33.37 24.51 -0.17
N ILE A 381 -33.68 23.74 -1.22
CA ILE A 381 -34.64 23.95 -2.32
C ILE A 381 -34.13 24.78 -3.54
N ILE A 382 -34.53 24.26 -4.72
CA ILE A 382 -34.44 24.76 -6.11
C ILE A 382 -33.12 24.54 -6.88
N LEU A 383 -33.13 23.49 -7.72
CA LEU A 383 -32.81 23.45 -9.17
C LEU A 383 -32.18 22.10 -9.56
N SER A 384 -33.06 21.15 -9.84
CA SER A 384 -32.83 19.82 -10.38
C SER A 384 -32.48 19.81 -11.88
N SER A 385 -31.70 20.77 -12.40
CA SER A 385 -31.39 20.85 -13.84
C SER A 385 -29.91 21.00 -14.19
N LEU A 386 -28.99 20.90 -13.22
CA LEU A 386 -27.54 21.01 -13.48
C LEU A 386 -26.71 19.78 -13.05
N LEU A 387 -27.38 18.64 -12.82
CA LEU A 387 -26.71 17.42 -12.32
C LEU A 387 -26.10 16.52 -13.42
N SER A 388 -26.15 16.92 -14.70
CA SER A 388 -25.56 16.16 -15.81
C SER A 388 -24.14 16.60 -16.19
N SER A 389 -23.60 17.70 -15.63
CA SER A 389 -22.31 18.26 -16.08
C SER A 389 -21.14 18.11 -15.10
N PHE A 390 -21.32 17.49 -13.94
CA PHE A 390 -20.29 17.43 -12.89
C PHE A 390 -19.69 16.05 -12.62
N ILE A 391 -20.07 15.01 -13.37
CA ILE A 391 -19.45 13.67 -13.29
C ILE A 391 -18.16 13.57 -14.13
N ASP A 392 -17.92 14.50 -15.07
CA ASP A 392 -16.76 14.43 -15.98
C ASP A 392 -15.46 15.05 -15.43
N ALA A 393 -15.54 16.00 -14.49
CA ALA A 393 -14.36 16.75 -14.04
C ALA A 393 -13.37 15.95 -13.16
N ALA A 394 -13.73 14.76 -12.69
CA ALA A 394 -12.84 13.91 -11.88
C ALA A 394 -12.17 12.76 -12.67
N LYS A 395 -12.48 12.64 -13.98
CA LYS A 395 -11.85 11.68 -14.92
C LYS A 395 -10.73 12.30 -15.78
N SER A 396 -10.51 13.62 -15.75
CA SER A 396 -9.65 14.30 -16.75
C SER A 396 -8.14 14.34 -16.48
N SER A 397 -7.56 13.57 -15.54
CA SER A 397 -6.08 13.51 -15.42
C SER A 397 -5.43 12.49 -16.39
N LYS A 398 -6.18 12.01 -17.38
CA LYS A 398 -5.72 11.10 -18.44
C LYS A 398 -6.35 11.40 -19.81
N GLN A 399 -7.43 12.17 -19.85
CA GLN A 399 -7.90 12.76 -21.09
C GLN A 399 -7.13 14.05 -21.24
N CYS A 400 -6.59 14.25 -22.43
CA CYS A 400 -6.00 15.53 -22.71
C CYS A 400 -7.11 16.61 -22.74
N GLY A 401 -6.78 17.85 -22.37
CA GLY A 401 -7.73 18.96 -22.27
C GLY A 401 -7.07 20.21 -21.67
N LEU A 402 -7.65 21.39 -21.99
CA LEU A 402 -7.16 22.68 -21.54
C LEU A 402 -6.92 22.68 -20.02
N PRO A 403 -5.74 23.09 -19.53
CA PRO A 403 -5.43 23.02 -18.11
C PRO A 403 -6.37 23.88 -17.25
N PRO A 404 -6.78 23.39 -16.06
CA PRO A 404 -7.80 24.07 -15.25
C PRO A 404 -7.34 25.40 -14.63
N PHE A 405 -6.04 25.73 -14.70
CA PHE A 405 -5.46 26.96 -14.14
C PHE A 405 -5.29 28.08 -15.19
N VAL A 406 -5.63 27.85 -16.46
CA VAL A 406 -5.41 28.84 -17.54
C VAL A 406 -6.13 30.16 -17.28
N GLY A 407 -7.29 30.12 -16.62
CA GLY A 407 -8.05 31.31 -16.25
C GLY A 407 -7.36 32.20 -15.20
N ASP A 408 -6.39 31.66 -14.46
CA ASP A 408 -5.65 32.36 -13.40
C ASP A 408 -4.31 32.95 -13.90
N LEU A 409 -3.89 32.66 -15.14
CA LEU A 409 -2.67 33.20 -15.75
C LEU A 409 -2.84 34.69 -16.13
N PRO A 410 -1.76 35.49 -16.16
CA PRO A 410 -1.81 36.84 -16.71
C PRO A 410 -2.20 36.83 -18.19
N ASP A 411 -2.72 37.95 -18.70
CA ASP A 411 -3.39 37.98 -20.00
C ASP A 411 -2.50 37.58 -21.18
N ALA A 412 -1.19 37.87 -21.12
CA ALA A 412 -0.24 37.50 -22.16
C ALA A 412 -0.05 35.97 -22.24
N GLU A 413 0.33 35.34 -21.12
CA GLU A 413 0.56 33.91 -21.02
C GLU A 413 -0.73 33.11 -21.15
N LYS A 414 -1.86 33.67 -20.70
CA LYS A 414 -3.19 33.09 -20.92
C LYS A 414 -3.52 33.00 -22.40
N LYS A 415 -3.29 34.07 -23.17
CA LYS A 415 -3.49 34.06 -24.64
C LYS A 415 -2.57 33.04 -25.31
N GLU A 416 -1.32 32.98 -24.88
CA GLU A 416 -0.32 32.03 -25.40
C GLU A 416 -0.75 30.57 -25.12
N VAL A 417 -1.14 30.24 -23.89
CA VAL A 417 -1.65 28.90 -23.56
C VAL A 417 -2.94 28.60 -24.32
N LEU A 418 -3.89 29.54 -24.44
CA LEU A 418 -5.09 29.32 -25.26
C LEU A 418 -4.74 29.03 -26.74
N SER A 419 -3.67 29.64 -27.27
CA SER A 419 -3.21 29.41 -28.64
C SER A 419 -2.61 28.00 -28.83
N ILE A 420 -1.85 27.49 -27.86
CA ILE A 420 -1.28 26.13 -27.88
C ILE A 420 -2.39 25.07 -27.92
N TRP A 421 -3.50 25.35 -27.24
CA TRP A 421 -4.62 24.42 -27.08
C TRP A 421 -5.77 24.65 -28.07
N LYS A 422 -5.63 25.55 -29.05
CA LYS A 422 -6.73 25.97 -29.96
C LYS A 422 -7.30 24.83 -30.81
N ASP A 423 -6.45 23.91 -31.27
CA ASP A 423 -6.82 22.80 -32.16
C ASP A 423 -6.93 21.46 -31.42
N TYR A 424 -6.92 21.50 -30.08
CA TYR A 424 -6.90 20.29 -29.26
C TYR A 424 -8.23 19.52 -29.30
N LYS A 425 -8.17 18.19 -29.49
CA LYS A 425 -9.34 17.30 -29.48
C LYS A 425 -9.33 16.33 -28.31
N SER A 426 -10.40 16.37 -27.50
CA SER A 426 -10.61 15.49 -26.35
C SER A 426 -10.41 14.01 -26.71
N GLY A 427 -9.37 13.39 -26.15
CA GLY A 427 -9.01 11.99 -26.39
C GLY A 427 -7.75 11.76 -27.23
N GLU A 428 -7.25 12.77 -27.95
CA GLU A 428 -5.95 12.71 -28.64
C GLU A 428 -4.78 12.88 -27.66
N ASP A 429 -3.57 12.48 -28.06
CA ASP A 429 -2.37 12.76 -27.26
C ASP A 429 -2.09 14.27 -27.29
N CYS A 430 -1.53 14.77 -26.19
CA CYS A 430 -1.06 16.15 -26.12
C CYS A 430 0.20 16.27 -25.29
N ALA A 431 1.14 15.36 -25.55
CA ALA A 431 2.47 15.47 -24.98
C ALA A 431 3.07 16.84 -25.29
N ASP A 432 2.90 17.31 -26.53
CA ASP A 432 3.49 18.55 -27.04
C ASP A 432 2.81 19.77 -26.41
N GLN A 433 1.47 19.87 -26.43
CA GLN A 433 0.76 20.99 -25.80
C GLN A 433 1.03 21.07 -24.29
N ARG A 434 1.15 19.92 -23.61
CA ARG A 434 1.54 19.87 -22.19
C ARG A 434 2.98 20.31 -21.97
N GLN A 435 3.89 19.97 -22.88
CA GLN A 435 5.29 20.38 -22.82
C GLN A 435 5.43 21.89 -23.05
N GLU A 436 4.83 22.43 -24.11
CA GLU A 436 4.83 23.86 -24.42
C GLU A 436 4.17 24.68 -23.30
N THR A 437 3.05 24.21 -22.75
CA THR A 437 2.42 24.86 -21.58
C THR A 437 3.35 24.84 -20.36
N GLN A 438 4.09 23.75 -20.16
CA GLN A 438 5.02 23.64 -19.04
C GLN A 438 6.19 24.61 -19.21
N GLU A 439 6.64 24.88 -20.44
CA GLU A 439 7.70 25.87 -20.73
C GLU A 439 7.24 27.30 -20.38
N ILE A 440 5.99 27.66 -20.70
CA ILE A 440 5.40 28.93 -20.27
C ILE A 440 5.37 29.02 -18.73
N ILE A 441 4.90 27.96 -18.05
CA ILE A 441 4.85 27.93 -16.58
C ILE A 441 6.25 28.03 -15.95
N ASP A 442 7.25 27.40 -16.55
CA ASP A 442 8.63 27.39 -16.07
C ASP A 442 9.30 28.78 -16.22
N ASN A 443 8.85 29.57 -17.20
CA ASN A 443 9.28 30.93 -17.48
C ASN A 443 8.49 32.02 -16.71
N LEU A 444 7.38 31.66 -16.03
CA LEU A 444 6.67 32.62 -15.20
C LEU A 444 7.57 33.16 -14.08
N PRO A 445 7.54 34.49 -13.83
CA PRO A 445 8.18 35.09 -12.66
C PRO A 445 7.76 34.41 -11.35
N SER A 446 8.67 34.40 -10.38
CA SER A 446 8.48 33.69 -9.10
C SER A 446 7.21 34.14 -8.36
N ASP A 447 6.92 35.44 -8.35
CA ASP A 447 5.77 36.06 -7.71
C ASP A 447 4.46 35.66 -8.41
N VAL A 448 4.42 35.72 -9.74
CA VAL A 448 3.27 35.31 -10.57
C VAL A 448 2.98 33.82 -10.36
N ARG A 449 4.01 32.98 -10.41
CA ARG A 449 3.86 31.53 -10.18
C ARG A 449 3.35 31.23 -8.78
N ALA A 450 3.79 31.99 -7.78
CA ALA A 450 3.21 31.89 -6.46
C ALA A 450 1.71 32.27 -6.50
N VAL A 451 1.26 33.24 -7.31
CA VAL A 451 -0.15 33.72 -7.33
C VAL A 451 -1.05 32.63 -7.87
N VAL A 452 -0.61 32.03 -8.98
CA VAL A 452 -1.35 31.02 -9.72
C VAL A 452 -1.36 29.67 -8.98
N PHE A 453 -0.23 29.24 -8.44
CA PHE A 453 -0.07 27.88 -7.88
C PHE A 453 0.05 27.83 -6.35
N GLY A 454 0.11 28.99 -5.70
CA GLY A 454 0.19 29.10 -4.24
C GLY A 454 -1.15 28.80 -3.56
N ARG A 455 -1.09 28.37 -2.30
CA ARG A 455 -2.29 28.17 -1.49
C ARG A 455 -2.86 29.53 -1.09
N SER A 456 -3.98 29.90 -1.69
CA SER A 456 -4.71 31.12 -1.31
C SER A 456 -5.59 30.85 -0.07
N PRO A 457 -5.62 31.76 0.92
CA PRO A 457 -6.55 31.70 2.04
C PRO A 457 -8.02 31.60 1.58
N PRO A 458 -8.91 30.95 2.37
CA PRO A 458 -10.30 30.71 1.98
C PRO A 458 -11.05 31.98 1.52
N PHE A 459 -10.84 33.11 2.19
CA PHE A 459 -11.50 34.39 1.89
C PHE A 459 -11.07 35.00 0.53
N LEU A 460 -9.97 34.52 -0.06
CA LEU A 460 -9.45 34.95 -1.37
C LEU A 460 -9.74 33.95 -2.49
N LYS A 461 -10.46 32.85 -2.23
CA LYS A 461 -10.67 31.76 -3.19
C LYS A 461 -11.19 32.24 -4.55
N ASN A 462 -12.11 33.19 -4.55
CA ASN A 462 -12.73 33.76 -5.75
C ASN A 462 -12.28 35.21 -6.04
N ALA A 463 -11.22 35.68 -5.38
CA ALA A 463 -10.67 37.00 -5.64
C ALA A 463 -9.87 37.01 -6.96
N SER A 464 -9.78 38.18 -7.60
CA SER A 464 -8.94 38.36 -8.79
C SER A 464 -7.46 38.16 -8.47
N ALA A 465 -6.65 37.88 -9.49
CA ALA A 465 -5.20 37.71 -9.33
C ALA A 465 -4.55 38.96 -8.68
N SER A 466 -4.99 40.16 -9.06
CA SER A 466 -4.50 41.43 -8.48
C SER A 466 -4.84 41.54 -7.00
N VAL A 467 -6.05 41.19 -6.58
CA VAL A 467 -6.43 41.20 -5.15
C VAL A 467 -5.65 40.13 -4.39
N LYS A 468 -5.50 38.92 -4.94
CA LYS A 468 -4.66 37.86 -4.33
C LYS A 468 -3.21 38.29 -4.14
N LYS A 469 -2.67 39.09 -5.07
CA LYS A 469 -1.31 39.65 -4.99
C LYS A 469 -1.18 40.62 -3.82
N LEU A 470 -2.07 41.61 -3.70
CA LEU A 470 -2.05 42.60 -2.61
C LEU A 470 -1.99 41.94 -1.22
N PHE A 471 -2.84 40.95 -0.96
CA PHE A 471 -2.81 40.23 0.32
C PHE A 471 -1.55 39.41 0.52
N ARG A 472 -1.02 38.80 -0.55
CA ARG A 472 0.21 38.03 -0.44
C ARG A 472 1.36 38.90 -0.01
N ASP A 473 1.51 40.04 -0.66
CA ASP A 473 2.66 40.93 -0.48
C ASP A 473 2.77 41.30 1.00
N ILE A 474 1.65 41.58 1.67
CA ILE A 474 1.61 41.81 3.12
C ILE A 474 1.91 40.53 3.92
N MET A 475 1.25 39.40 3.61
CA MET A 475 1.43 38.15 4.36
C MET A 475 2.87 37.65 4.36
N HIS A 476 3.56 37.81 3.23
CA HIS A 476 4.92 37.32 3.01
C HIS A 476 5.98 38.39 3.24
N ASN A 477 5.58 39.63 3.54
CA ASN A 477 6.53 40.68 3.91
C ASN A 477 7.31 40.25 5.16
N ARG A 478 8.64 40.19 5.09
CA ARG A 478 9.48 39.77 6.22
C ARG A 478 9.86 40.92 7.15
N THR A 479 9.68 42.16 6.72
CA THR A 479 10.01 43.35 7.52
C THR A 479 8.90 43.71 8.51
N LEU A 480 7.67 43.27 8.25
CA LEU A 480 6.53 43.51 9.13
C LEU A 480 6.44 42.45 10.23
N SER A 481 6.29 42.91 11.47
CA SER A 481 5.88 42.09 12.60
C SER A 481 4.49 41.48 12.37
N HIS A 482 4.14 40.48 13.18
CA HIS A 482 2.84 39.84 13.10
C HIS A 482 1.67 40.83 13.30
N ASP A 483 1.83 41.75 14.25
CA ASP A 483 0.76 42.69 14.60
C ASP A 483 0.62 43.79 13.54
N GLU A 484 1.72 44.25 12.96
CA GLU A 484 1.70 45.15 11.78
C GLU A 484 1.05 44.48 10.58
N LYS A 485 1.41 43.21 10.28
CA LYS A 485 0.74 42.44 9.21
C LYS A 485 -0.76 42.34 9.45
N LYS A 486 -1.18 42.07 10.68
CA LYS A 486 -2.58 41.97 11.04
C LYS A 486 -3.32 43.29 10.81
N GLN A 487 -2.72 44.42 11.17
CA GLN A 487 -3.27 45.75 10.93
C GLN A 487 -3.39 46.04 9.42
N GLU A 488 -2.30 45.86 8.68
CA GLU A 488 -2.26 46.10 7.23
C GLU A 488 -3.22 45.19 6.46
N LEU A 489 -3.30 43.90 6.81
CA LEU A 489 -4.28 42.97 6.22
C LEU A 489 -5.71 43.36 6.54
N SER A 490 -5.97 43.88 7.75
CA SER A 490 -7.33 44.31 8.14
C SER A 490 -7.76 45.54 7.37
N LYS A 491 -6.87 46.53 7.24
CA LYS A 491 -7.09 47.73 6.45
C LYS A 491 -7.33 47.39 4.97
N LEU A 492 -6.47 46.54 4.40
CA LEU A 492 -6.62 46.09 3.01
C LEU A 492 -7.96 45.34 2.83
N ALA A 493 -8.34 44.47 3.77
CA ALA A 493 -9.57 43.70 3.70
C ALA A 493 -10.82 44.57 3.65
N GLU A 494 -10.87 45.65 4.42
CA GLU A 494 -12.01 46.58 4.39
C GLU A 494 -12.10 47.35 3.07
N GLN A 495 -10.98 47.56 2.39
CA GLN A 495 -10.93 48.29 1.12
C GLN A 495 -11.31 47.43 -0.09
N VAL A 496 -10.85 46.17 -0.15
CA VAL A 496 -10.88 45.38 -1.40
C VAL A 496 -11.78 44.14 -1.36
N LEU A 497 -12.26 43.73 -0.18
CA LEU A 497 -13.10 42.53 -0.05
C LEU A 497 -14.59 42.89 -0.05
N ASN A 498 -15.40 42.07 -0.71
CA ASN A 498 -16.85 42.18 -0.59
C ASN A 498 -17.35 41.70 0.79
N LYS A 499 -18.61 41.98 1.12
CA LYS A 499 -19.23 41.64 2.42
C LYS A 499 -19.04 40.18 2.83
N LYS A 500 -19.15 39.23 1.89
CA LYS A 500 -18.98 37.80 2.16
C LYS A 500 -17.52 37.46 2.45
N GLN A 501 -16.60 37.97 1.63
CA GLN A 501 -15.17 37.77 1.80
C GLN A 501 -14.64 38.41 3.09
N LEU A 502 -15.15 39.59 3.44
CA LEU A 502 -14.79 40.29 4.67
C LEU A 502 -15.22 39.50 5.93
N ALA A 503 -16.41 38.89 5.91
CA ALA A 503 -16.85 38.00 6.99
C ALA A 503 -15.96 36.75 7.12
N GLU A 504 -15.58 36.14 5.99
CA GLU A 504 -14.64 35.01 5.97
C GLU A 504 -13.24 35.43 6.44
N PHE A 505 -12.78 36.63 6.10
CA PHE A 505 -11.51 37.21 6.53
C PHE A 505 -11.47 37.43 8.05
N LYS A 506 -12.53 38.01 8.65
CA LYS A 506 -12.62 38.20 10.10
C LYS A 506 -12.54 36.86 10.85
N ARG A 507 -13.23 35.83 10.36
CA ARG A 507 -13.13 34.46 10.92
C ARG A 507 -11.73 33.88 10.76
N TYR A 508 -11.09 34.12 9.61
CA TYR A 508 -9.73 33.68 9.36
C TYR A 508 -8.74 34.31 10.34
N LEU A 509 -8.82 35.63 10.59
CA LEU A 509 -7.96 36.30 11.56
C LEU A 509 -8.16 35.79 12.98
N GLN A 510 -9.42 35.63 13.42
CA GLN A 510 -9.73 35.12 14.75
C GLN A 510 -9.16 33.70 14.97
N GLU A 511 -9.34 32.82 13.99
CA GLU A 511 -8.82 31.45 14.08
C GLU A 511 -7.29 31.40 14.04
N HIS A 512 -6.65 32.27 13.24
CA HIS A 512 -5.20 32.37 13.19
C HIS A 512 -4.62 32.86 14.52
N GLU A 513 -5.24 33.88 15.12
CA GLU A 513 -4.87 34.42 16.43
C GLU A 513 -5.01 33.37 17.54
N ARG A 514 -6.12 32.62 17.55
CA ARG A 514 -6.35 31.53 18.50
C ARG A 514 -5.25 30.47 18.42
N ARG A 515 -4.96 29.97 17.21
CA ARG A 515 -3.91 28.96 16.98
C ARG A 515 -2.52 29.46 17.36
N ARG A 516 -2.24 30.75 17.14
CA ARG A 516 -0.97 31.37 17.54
C ARG A 516 -0.78 31.29 19.05
N LYS A 517 -1.78 31.72 19.82
CA LYS A 517 -1.73 31.70 21.28
C LYS A 517 -1.59 30.28 21.84
N GLU A 518 -2.36 29.32 21.30
CA GLU A 518 -2.25 27.90 21.68
C GLU A 518 -0.86 27.33 21.39
N PHE A 519 -0.25 27.71 20.26
CA PHE A 519 1.09 27.26 19.91
C PHE A 519 2.15 27.91 20.80
N GLU A 520 2.03 29.20 21.09
CA GLU A 520 2.93 29.92 22.00
C GLU A 520 2.89 29.32 23.41
N GLU A 521 1.70 29.01 23.91
CA GLU A 521 1.52 28.31 25.18
C GLU A 521 2.17 26.91 25.16
N ALA A 522 1.94 26.14 24.10
CA ALA A 522 2.58 24.82 23.94
C ALA A 522 4.11 24.92 23.89
N VAL A 523 4.64 25.98 23.29
CA VAL A 523 6.08 26.27 23.20
C VAL A 523 6.66 26.74 24.54
N ASN A 524 5.86 27.42 25.38
CA ASN A 524 6.24 27.82 26.73
C ASN A 524 6.21 26.63 27.71
N ASN A 525 5.38 25.63 27.43
CA ASN A 525 5.26 24.39 28.22
C ASN A 525 6.25 23.29 27.81
N LEU A 526 7.23 23.58 26.93
CA LEU A 526 8.27 22.62 26.56
C LEU A 526 9.26 22.40 27.72
N SER A 527 9.83 21.19 27.81
CA SER A 527 11.00 20.98 28.67
C SER A 527 12.19 21.81 28.18
N THR A 528 13.14 22.09 29.06
CA THR A 528 14.34 22.86 28.73
C THR A 528 15.09 22.27 27.52
N GLU A 529 15.28 20.96 27.49
CA GLU A 529 15.96 20.26 26.38
C GLU A 529 15.14 20.34 25.08
N ALA A 530 13.82 20.21 25.17
CA ALA A 530 12.94 20.34 24.01
C ALA A 530 12.93 21.77 23.47
N LYS A 531 13.00 22.77 24.35
CA LYS A 531 13.07 24.20 24.01
C LYS A 531 14.37 24.54 23.30
N GLU A 532 15.51 24.03 23.78
CA GLU A 532 16.81 24.21 23.13
C GLU A 532 16.83 23.66 21.68
N ILE A 533 16.25 22.47 21.48
CA ILE A 533 16.11 21.87 20.15
C ILE A 533 15.15 22.69 19.28
N TYR A 534 14.03 23.14 19.84
CA TYR A 534 13.06 24.00 19.14
C TYR A 534 13.74 25.28 18.64
N ASP A 535 14.47 25.99 19.50
CA ASP A 535 15.16 27.23 19.14
C ASP A 535 16.23 27.00 18.07
N LYS A 536 16.92 25.85 18.11
CA LYS A 536 17.86 25.46 17.05
C LYS A 536 17.16 25.22 15.71
N LEU A 537 15.99 24.59 15.71
CA LEU A 537 15.19 24.39 14.50
C LEU A 537 14.66 25.72 13.94
N GLU A 538 14.25 26.66 14.79
CA GLU A 538 13.83 28.00 14.34
C GLU A 538 14.98 28.78 13.71
N ARG A 539 16.20 28.72 14.28
CA ARG A 539 17.40 29.30 13.65
C ARG A 539 17.67 28.70 12.26
N LEU A 540 17.60 27.38 12.11
CA LEU A 540 17.79 26.71 10.81
C LEU A 540 16.70 27.08 9.79
N LYS A 541 15.46 27.29 10.24
CA LYS A 541 14.38 27.76 9.38
C LYS A 541 14.66 29.18 8.88
N ALA A 542 15.12 30.08 9.76
CA ALA A 542 15.48 31.44 9.40
C ALA A 542 16.65 31.47 8.41
N GLU A 543 17.69 30.68 8.65
CA GLU A 543 18.85 30.54 7.75
C GLU A 543 18.42 30.05 6.36
N ARG A 544 17.63 28.98 6.31
CA ARG A 544 17.07 28.47 5.04
C ARG A 544 16.24 29.54 4.33
N ALA A 545 15.44 30.30 5.07
CA ALA A 545 14.63 31.37 4.51
C ALA A 545 15.49 32.48 3.91
N GLY A 546 16.61 32.84 4.54
CA GLY A 546 17.59 33.81 4.04
C GLY A 546 18.28 33.32 2.76
N ILE A 547 18.71 32.06 2.72
CA ILE A 547 19.30 31.45 1.51
C ILE A 547 18.32 31.54 0.33
N LEU A 548 17.04 31.19 0.56
CA LEU A 548 16.03 31.23 -0.49
C LEU A 548 15.74 32.65 -1.01
N GLU A 549 15.97 33.67 -0.19
CA GLU A 549 15.76 35.09 -0.53
C GLU A 549 16.89 35.63 -1.41
N GLN A 550 18.14 35.25 -1.13
CA GLN A 550 19.31 35.61 -1.93
C GLN A 550 19.33 35.01 -3.34
N MET A 551 18.52 33.97 -3.59
CA MET A 551 18.43 33.37 -4.92
C MET A 551 17.76 34.29 -5.94
N SER A 552 18.40 34.56 -7.07
CA SER A 552 17.74 35.19 -8.21
C SER A 552 16.72 34.25 -8.85
N ASP A 553 15.80 34.80 -9.65
CA ASP A 553 14.81 33.99 -10.37
C ASP A 553 15.46 33.02 -11.37
N ASP A 554 16.61 33.39 -11.95
CA ASP A 554 17.42 32.53 -12.80
C ASP A 554 18.00 31.33 -12.04
N VAL A 555 18.57 31.57 -10.85
CA VAL A 555 19.07 30.47 -10.00
C VAL A 555 17.92 29.57 -9.56
N ARG A 556 16.76 30.14 -9.22
CA ARG A 556 15.56 29.34 -8.89
C ARG A 556 15.08 28.53 -10.10
N LYS A 557 15.22 29.05 -11.32
CA LYS A 557 14.86 28.34 -12.56
C LYS A 557 15.83 27.19 -12.82
N GLU A 558 17.12 27.42 -12.71
CA GLU A 558 18.17 26.41 -12.86
C GLU A 558 17.99 25.25 -11.87
N LEU A 559 17.80 25.55 -10.57
CA LEU A 559 17.56 24.50 -9.58
C LEU A 559 16.27 23.71 -9.83
N ARG A 560 15.22 24.33 -10.40
CA ARG A 560 14.00 23.59 -10.79
C ARG A 560 14.28 22.59 -11.90
N GLN A 561 15.11 22.95 -12.87
CA GLN A 561 15.51 22.08 -13.96
C GLN A 561 16.33 20.87 -13.46
N LEU A 562 17.20 21.07 -12.46
CA LEU A 562 17.99 19.98 -11.86
C LEU A 562 17.13 18.82 -11.30
N TYR A 563 16.01 19.14 -10.65
CA TYR A 563 15.13 18.12 -10.04
C TYR A 563 14.06 17.57 -10.99
N ARG A 564 14.01 18.06 -12.23
CA ARG A 564 13.12 17.61 -13.30
C ARG A 564 13.72 16.36 -13.96
N LYS A 565 13.55 15.19 -13.33
CA LYS A 565 14.01 13.89 -13.86
C LYS A 565 13.85 13.80 -15.39
N SER A 566 14.96 13.67 -16.11
CA SER A 566 15.00 13.30 -17.53
C SER A 566 14.19 12.04 -17.76
N LYS A 567 12.99 12.20 -18.31
CA LYS A 567 12.25 11.15 -19.00
C LYS A 567 12.27 11.49 -20.48
N GLY A 568 13.40 11.26 -21.15
CA GLY A 568 13.45 11.48 -22.59
C GLY A 568 14.84 11.61 -23.22
N GLN A 569 15.77 10.72 -22.91
CA GLN A 569 16.95 10.51 -23.78
C GLN A 569 17.30 9.02 -23.83
N LYS A 570 16.48 8.26 -24.54
CA LYS A 570 16.86 6.98 -25.19
C LYS A 570 16.00 6.86 -26.44
N GLY A 571 16.46 7.43 -27.56
CA GLY A 571 15.73 7.29 -28.81
C GLY A 571 16.03 8.26 -29.94
N SER A 572 17.23 8.81 -30.10
CA SER A 572 17.67 9.30 -31.42
C SER A 572 19.20 9.44 -31.44
N ASN A 573 19.88 8.41 -31.92
CA ASN A 573 21.16 8.53 -32.63
C ASN A 573 21.49 7.16 -33.22
N ARG A 574 20.83 6.85 -34.34
CA ARG A 574 21.28 5.91 -35.37
C ARG A 574 20.72 6.39 -36.71
N LYS A 575 21.38 7.41 -37.25
CA LYS A 575 21.46 7.71 -38.68
C LYS A 575 22.81 8.39 -38.92
N HIS A 576 23.84 7.59 -39.10
CA HIS A 576 24.67 7.52 -40.30
C HIS A 576 25.59 6.31 -40.16
#